data_AF-A0A149QPK4-F1
#
_entry.id   AF-A0A149QPK4-F1
#
_cell.length_a   1.000
_cell.length_b   1.000
_cell.length_c   1.000
_cell.angle_alpha   90.00
_cell.angle_beta   90.00
_cell.angle_gamma   90.00
#
_symmetry.space_group_name_H-M   'P 1'
#
loop_
_entity.id
_entity.type
_entity.pdbx_description
1 polymer ?
#
loop_
_entity_poly.entity_id
_entity_poly.type
_entity_poly.pdbx_seq_one_letter_code
_entity_poly.pdbx_strand_id
1 'polypeptide(L)'
;MTADYRFDPLQFPMPVRTGLFPRRDIDLYAELSALVGVCVHGFMLADLGRKAWDLRKKYWQPGEGAWAAFREAVHQCYPHLPVEEKLAQDGHEFDSLYELAVYRWIKPMLPSSVKLDVHPLVKGCTFQEEAFADFKVSSIQSGKSCFIEVVGLFDRTFTAYSSTQKARKDETLRRLHRYPPNQRPILIFKDMVCDPHQVTAALRQAIEAVAEGGLRTAA
;
A
#
# COMPACT_ATOMS: atom_id res chain seq x y z
N MET A 1 54.93 -15.33 20.29
CA MET A 1 53.46 -15.34 20.23
C MET A 1 53.02 -14.31 19.22
N THR A 2 52.25 -14.69 18.21
CA THR A 2 51.62 -13.74 17.28
C THR A 2 50.46 -13.06 18.00
N ALA A 3 50.39 -11.74 17.93
CA ALA A 3 49.25 -10.99 18.45
C ALA A 3 47.98 -11.38 17.67
N ASP A 4 46.92 -11.74 18.39
CA ASP A 4 45.61 -12.01 17.82
C ASP A 4 44.80 -10.70 17.80
N TYR A 5 44.56 -10.18 16.60
CA TYR A 5 43.87 -8.91 16.39
C TYR A 5 42.38 -9.08 16.04
N ARG A 6 41.83 -10.29 16.23
CA ARG A 6 40.40 -10.54 15.99
C ARG A 6 39.54 -9.83 17.04
N PHE A 7 38.34 -9.43 16.63
CA PHE A 7 37.36 -8.83 17.53
C PHE A 7 36.98 -9.81 18.65
N ASP A 8 37.10 -9.36 19.90
CA ASP A 8 36.65 -10.10 21.08
C ASP A 8 35.35 -9.48 21.64
N PRO A 9 34.20 -10.14 21.46
CA PRO A 9 32.91 -9.64 21.98
C PRO A 9 32.85 -9.61 23.51
N LEU A 10 33.72 -10.35 24.21
CA LEU A 10 33.80 -10.31 25.67
C LEU A 10 34.55 -9.07 26.16
N GLN A 11 35.52 -8.59 25.37
CA GLN A 11 36.25 -7.36 25.64
C GLN A 11 35.44 -6.10 25.26
N PHE A 12 34.62 -6.20 24.22
CA PHE A 12 33.76 -5.11 23.74
C PHE A 12 32.28 -5.54 23.75
N PRO A 13 31.68 -5.76 24.95
CA PRO A 13 30.31 -6.23 25.04
C PRO A 13 29.35 -5.16 24.51
N MET A 14 28.43 -5.56 23.64
CA MET A 14 27.32 -4.70 23.27
C MET A 14 26.38 -4.51 24.47
N PRO A 15 25.91 -3.28 24.74
CA PRO A 15 24.89 -3.06 25.75
C PRO A 15 23.64 -3.93 25.51
N VAL A 16 23.03 -4.38 26.59
CA VAL A 16 21.81 -5.20 26.51
C VAL A 16 20.73 -4.41 25.76
N ARG A 17 20.16 -5.02 24.71
CA ARG A 17 19.16 -4.43 23.79
C ARG A 17 19.65 -3.33 22.84
N THR A 18 20.96 -3.16 22.63
CA THR A 18 21.44 -2.39 21.48
C THR A 18 21.53 -3.28 20.25
N GLY A 19 20.62 -3.08 19.29
CA GLY A 19 20.72 -3.67 17.96
C GLY A 19 21.57 -2.82 17.02
N LEU A 20 21.85 -3.35 15.83
CA LEU A 20 22.54 -2.65 14.74
C LEU A 20 21.81 -1.36 14.31
N PHE A 21 20.50 -1.28 14.59
CA PHE A 21 19.65 -0.15 14.22
C PHE A 21 19.09 0.55 15.47
N PRO A 22 18.96 1.89 15.44
CA PRO A 22 18.33 2.63 16.53
C PRO A 22 16.90 2.15 16.76
N ARG A 23 16.53 1.89 18.03
CA ARG A 23 15.19 1.42 18.38
C ARG A 23 14.07 2.33 17.87
N ARG A 24 14.27 3.65 17.94
CA ARG A 24 13.33 4.65 17.41
C ARG A 24 13.04 4.49 15.92
N ASP A 25 14.03 4.06 15.13
CA ASP A 25 13.89 3.90 13.68
C ASP A 25 13.10 2.60 13.38
N ILE A 26 13.33 1.54 14.18
CA ILE A 26 12.55 0.29 14.15
C ILE A 26 11.08 0.56 14.53
N ASP A 27 10.84 1.25 15.65
CA ASP A 27 9.49 1.53 16.14
C ASP A 27 8.72 2.43 15.15
N LEU A 28 9.38 3.44 14.58
CA LEU A 28 8.79 4.29 13.53
C LEU A 28 8.40 3.48 12.30
N TYR A 29 9.24 2.54 11.84
CA TYR A 29 8.89 1.69 10.70
C TYR A 29 7.67 0.81 10.99
N ALA A 30 7.59 0.27 12.21
CA ALA A 30 6.43 -0.53 12.64
C ALA A 30 5.14 0.31 12.69
N GLU A 31 5.22 1.54 13.22
CA GLU A 31 4.11 2.50 13.23
C GLU A 31 3.62 2.81 11.81
N LEU A 32 4.55 3.12 10.90
CA LEU A 32 4.24 3.40 9.50
C LEU A 32 3.63 2.18 8.78
N SER A 33 4.10 0.97 9.09
CA SER A 33 3.54 -0.25 8.52
C SER A 33 2.12 -0.53 9.02
N ALA A 34 1.86 -0.30 10.31
CA ALA A 34 0.52 -0.40 10.87
C ALA A 34 -0.42 0.67 10.30
N LEU A 35 0.07 1.90 10.11
CA LEU A 35 -0.68 2.99 9.50
C LEU A 35 -1.19 2.63 8.10
N VAL A 36 -0.33 2.02 7.27
CA VAL A 36 -0.67 1.68 5.88
C VAL A 36 -1.40 0.32 5.78
N GLY A 37 -1.17 -0.59 6.72
CA GLY A 37 -1.73 -1.94 6.72
C GLY A 37 -0.87 -2.99 6.00
N VAL A 38 0.34 -2.61 5.57
CA VAL A 38 1.37 -3.49 4.97
C VAL A 38 2.76 -3.08 5.46
N CYS A 39 3.74 -3.97 5.45
CA CYS A 39 5.14 -3.55 5.64
C CYS A 39 5.56 -2.61 4.52
N VAL A 40 5.76 -1.35 4.87
CA VAL A 40 5.99 -0.29 3.89
C VAL A 40 7.30 -0.53 3.14
N HIS A 41 7.22 -0.51 1.82
CA HIS A 41 8.41 -0.60 0.97
C HIS A 41 9.08 0.77 0.82
N GLY A 42 10.34 0.79 0.41
CA GLY A 42 11.11 2.03 0.29
C GLY A 42 10.52 3.09 -0.67
N PHE A 43 9.71 2.69 -1.64
CA PHE A 43 8.98 3.65 -2.49
C PHE A 43 7.79 4.29 -1.75
N MET A 44 7.14 3.60 -0.81
CA MET A 44 6.00 4.12 -0.03
C MET A 44 6.46 5.09 1.05
N LEU A 45 7.67 4.89 1.59
CA LEU A 45 8.29 5.82 2.55
C LEU A 45 8.43 7.25 1.98
N ALA A 46 8.42 7.42 0.66
CA ALA A 46 8.43 8.74 0.03
C ALA A 46 7.14 9.54 0.27
N ASP A 47 6.03 8.84 0.50
CA ASP A 47 4.69 9.40 0.62
C ASP A 47 4.23 9.52 2.09
N LEU A 48 5.03 9.01 3.04
CA LEU A 48 4.71 8.94 4.48
C LEU A 48 5.36 10.08 5.30
N GLY A 49 5.70 11.18 4.63
CA GLY A 49 6.22 12.39 5.27
C GLY A 49 7.71 12.34 5.63
N ARG A 50 8.17 13.39 6.32
CA ARG A 50 9.60 13.67 6.53
C ARG A 50 10.35 12.58 7.29
N LYS A 51 9.77 12.05 8.37
CA LYS A 51 10.42 11.00 9.17
C LYS A 51 10.61 9.70 8.38
N ALA A 52 9.61 9.32 7.57
CA ALA A 52 9.69 8.17 6.68
C ALA A 52 10.75 8.37 5.58
N TRP A 53 10.84 9.59 5.04
CA TRP A 53 11.88 9.96 4.08
C TRP A 53 13.30 9.79 4.64
N ASP A 54 13.51 10.11 5.91
CA ASP A 54 14.81 9.92 6.56
C ASP A 54 15.15 8.43 6.71
N LEU A 55 14.17 7.57 7.04
CA LEU A 55 14.37 6.10 7.03
C LEU A 55 14.73 5.60 5.63
N ARG A 56 14.03 6.08 4.60
CA ARG A 56 14.30 5.73 3.20
C ARG A 56 15.73 6.05 2.79
N LYS A 57 16.21 7.25 3.15
CA LYS A 57 17.59 7.69 2.87
C LYS A 57 18.63 6.85 3.61
N LYS A 58 18.38 6.49 4.87
CA LYS A 58 19.32 5.74 5.70
C LYS A 58 19.44 4.26 5.31
N TYR A 59 18.33 3.62 4.96
CA TYR A 59 18.27 2.16 4.89
C TYR A 59 17.94 1.61 3.51
N TRP A 60 17.14 2.32 2.71
CA TRP A 60 16.71 1.80 1.41
C TRP A 60 17.60 2.29 0.26
N GLN A 61 17.89 3.59 0.19
CA GLN A 61 18.72 4.15 -0.88
C GLN A 61 20.18 3.64 -0.94
N PRO A 62 20.85 3.33 0.19
CA PRO A 62 22.22 2.82 0.15
C PRO A 62 22.38 1.44 -0.49
N GLY A 63 21.28 0.73 -0.78
CA GLY A 63 21.26 -0.56 -1.47
C GLY A 63 20.52 -1.66 -0.71
N GLU A 64 20.34 -2.81 -1.37
CA GLU A 64 19.47 -3.90 -0.90
C GLU A 64 19.90 -4.51 0.45
N GLY A 65 21.21 -4.56 0.73
CA GLY A 65 21.74 -5.19 1.94
C GLY A 65 21.36 -4.46 3.24
N ALA A 66 21.42 -3.13 3.24
CA ALA A 66 21.04 -2.33 4.40
C ALA A 66 19.53 -2.41 4.68
N TRP A 67 18.73 -2.48 3.62
CA TRP A 67 17.28 -2.59 3.72
C TRP A 67 16.83 -3.94 4.24
N ALA A 68 17.40 -5.03 3.72
CA ALA A 68 17.11 -6.38 4.18
C ALA A 68 17.47 -6.53 5.67
N ALA A 69 18.68 -6.12 6.08
CA ALA A 69 19.11 -6.18 7.47
C ALA A 69 18.22 -5.34 8.40
N PHE A 70 17.78 -4.16 7.95
CA PHE A 70 16.86 -3.31 8.72
C PHE A 70 15.50 -4.00 8.92
N ARG A 71 14.91 -4.58 7.87
CA ARG A 71 13.63 -5.31 7.97
C ARG A 71 13.73 -6.56 8.84
N GLU A 72 14.85 -7.28 8.79
CA GLU A 72 15.11 -8.39 9.71
C GLU A 72 15.15 -7.94 11.17
N ALA A 73 15.83 -6.83 11.46
CA ALA A 73 15.85 -6.26 12.80
C ALA A 73 14.46 -5.76 13.26
N VAL A 74 13.65 -5.22 12.35
CA VAL A 74 12.24 -4.91 12.63
C VAL A 74 11.47 -6.17 12.98
N HIS A 75 11.56 -7.22 12.16
CA HIS A 75 10.85 -8.49 12.38
C HIS A 75 11.21 -9.12 13.73
N GLN A 76 12.49 -9.10 14.10
CA GLN A 76 12.94 -9.56 15.43
C GLN A 76 12.30 -8.79 16.59
N CYS A 77 12.03 -7.50 16.40
CA CYS A 77 11.38 -6.66 17.41
C CYS A 77 9.84 -6.73 17.36
N TYR A 78 9.28 -6.97 16.18
CA TYR A 78 7.86 -7.00 15.86
C TYR A 78 7.54 -8.22 14.98
N PRO A 79 7.45 -9.44 15.56
CA PRO A 79 7.36 -10.68 14.77
C PRO A 79 6.13 -10.83 13.88
N HIS A 80 5.09 -10.03 14.13
CA HIS A 80 3.89 -9.99 13.29
C HIS A 80 4.08 -9.21 11.99
N LEU A 81 5.13 -8.39 11.88
CA LEU A 81 5.51 -7.71 10.64
C LEU A 81 6.44 -8.64 9.86
N PRO A 82 6.02 -9.15 8.68
CA PRO A 82 6.91 -9.98 7.89
C PRO A 82 8.13 -9.19 7.40
N VAL A 83 9.23 -9.89 7.20
CA VAL A 83 10.42 -9.30 6.55
C VAL A 83 10.05 -8.81 5.16
N GLU A 84 9.24 -9.59 4.43
CA GLU A 84 8.76 -9.26 3.09
C GLU A 84 7.26 -9.53 2.96
N GLU A 85 6.54 -8.57 2.39
CA GLU A 85 5.12 -8.70 2.12
C GLU A 85 4.88 -9.61 0.93
N LYS A 86 3.95 -10.54 1.09
CA LYS A 86 3.47 -11.39 0.01
C LYS A 86 2.28 -10.71 -0.65
N LEU A 87 2.33 -10.59 -1.98
CA LEU A 87 1.21 -10.07 -2.78
C LEU A 87 0.08 -11.08 -2.96
N ALA A 88 0.23 -12.32 -2.49
CA ALA A 88 -0.83 -13.31 -2.49
C ALA A 88 -1.56 -13.33 -1.14
N GLN A 89 -2.86 -13.08 -1.14
CA GLN A 89 -3.70 -13.16 0.07
C GLN A 89 -5.13 -13.57 -0.28
N ASP A 90 -5.75 -14.42 0.55
CA ASP A 90 -7.16 -14.81 0.42
C ASP A 90 -7.54 -15.39 -0.97
N GLY A 91 -6.58 -16.02 -1.67
CA GLY A 91 -6.78 -16.59 -3.01
C GLY A 91 -6.63 -15.58 -4.16
N HIS A 92 -6.20 -14.35 -3.87
CA HIS A 92 -5.91 -13.31 -4.86
C HIS A 92 -4.41 -13.04 -4.94
N GLU A 93 -3.93 -12.64 -6.11
CA GLU A 93 -2.57 -12.13 -6.35
C GLU A 93 -2.69 -10.67 -6.76
N PHE A 94 -2.15 -9.75 -5.96
CA PHE A 94 -2.24 -8.30 -6.21
C PHE A 94 -1.08 -7.81 -7.08
N ASP A 95 -1.34 -6.82 -7.93
CA ASP A 95 -0.34 -6.25 -8.84
C ASP A 95 0.64 -5.31 -8.11
N SER A 96 0.31 -4.88 -6.89
CA SER A 96 1.17 -3.98 -6.11
C SER A 96 0.91 -4.03 -4.61
N LEU A 97 1.89 -3.54 -3.82
CA LEU A 97 1.73 -3.33 -2.38
C LEU A 97 0.66 -2.29 -2.05
N TYR A 98 0.45 -1.28 -2.91
CA TYR A 98 -0.62 -0.31 -2.72
C TYR A 98 -1.99 -0.97 -2.83
N GLU A 99 -2.14 -1.89 -3.79
CA GLU A 99 -3.38 -2.62 -3.97
C GLU A 99 -3.66 -3.56 -2.79
N LEU A 100 -2.65 -4.32 -2.34
CA LEU A 100 -2.75 -5.14 -1.13
C LEU A 100 -3.14 -4.31 0.11
N ALA A 101 -2.56 -3.11 0.26
CA ALA A 101 -2.91 -2.20 1.35
C ALA A 101 -4.40 -1.78 1.27
N VAL A 102 -4.86 -1.36 0.09
CA VAL A 102 -6.28 -1.01 -0.13
C VAL A 102 -7.20 -2.20 0.15
N TYR A 103 -6.84 -3.41 -0.29
CA TYR A 103 -7.59 -4.63 0.00
C TYR A 103 -7.75 -4.87 1.51
N ARG A 104 -6.65 -4.79 2.26
CA ARG A 104 -6.66 -4.97 3.73
C ARG A 104 -7.49 -3.89 4.44
N TRP A 105 -7.54 -2.67 3.90
CA TRP A 105 -8.40 -1.60 4.40
C TRP A 105 -9.88 -1.81 4.10
N ILE A 106 -10.23 -2.15 2.86
CA ILE A 106 -11.65 -2.24 2.45
C ILE A 106 -12.35 -3.47 3.03
N LYS A 107 -11.67 -4.63 3.09
CA LYS A 107 -12.26 -5.90 3.53
C LYS A 107 -13.02 -5.80 4.87
N PRO A 108 -12.46 -5.24 5.96
CA PRO A 108 -13.17 -5.11 7.23
C PRO A 108 -14.26 -4.01 7.23
N MET A 109 -14.28 -3.11 6.23
CA MET A 109 -15.26 -2.03 6.12
C MET A 109 -16.55 -2.46 5.41
N LEU A 110 -16.56 -3.61 4.74
CA LEU A 110 -17.69 -4.04 3.91
C LEU A 110 -18.88 -4.46 4.77
N PRO A 111 -20.07 -3.85 4.59
CA PRO A 111 -21.29 -4.36 5.20
C PRO A 111 -21.69 -5.70 4.55
N SER A 112 -22.46 -6.52 5.25
CA SER A 112 -22.90 -7.84 4.78
C SER A 112 -23.74 -7.82 3.50
N SER A 113 -24.31 -6.66 3.14
CA SER A 113 -25.09 -6.44 1.91
C SER A 113 -24.23 -6.07 0.69
N VAL A 114 -22.92 -5.85 0.88
CA VAL A 114 -22.00 -5.43 -0.19
C VAL A 114 -20.95 -6.52 -0.41
N LYS A 115 -20.83 -6.94 -1.66
CA LYS A 115 -19.79 -7.86 -2.14
C LYS A 115 -18.58 -7.06 -2.64
N LEU A 116 -17.38 -7.58 -2.41
CA LEU A 116 -16.14 -7.15 -3.06
C LEU A 116 -15.70 -8.20 -4.08
N ASP A 117 -15.47 -7.77 -5.32
CA ASP A 117 -14.74 -8.52 -6.33
C ASP A 117 -13.34 -7.91 -6.48
N VAL A 118 -12.30 -8.75 -6.44
CA VAL A 118 -10.91 -8.39 -6.75
C VAL A 118 -10.63 -8.78 -8.20
N HIS A 119 -9.97 -7.90 -8.95
CA HIS A 119 -9.68 -8.09 -10.38
C HIS A 119 -10.88 -8.44 -11.26
N PRO A 120 -12.04 -7.75 -11.15
CA PRO A 120 -13.18 -8.04 -12.01
C PRO A 120 -12.98 -7.49 -13.42
N LEU A 121 -13.48 -8.23 -14.41
CA LEU A 121 -13.57 -7.77 -15.79
C LEU A 121 -14.47 -6.51 -15.88
N VAL A 122 -13.96 -5.48 -16.56
CA VAL A 122 -14.68 -4.26 -16.93
C VAL A 122 -15.32 -4.48 -18.29
N LYS A 123 -16.65 -4.51 -18.34
CA LYS A 123 -17.41 -4.72 -19.57
C LYS A 123 -17.70 -3.39 -20.28
N GLY A 124 -17.74 -3.42 -21.61
CA GLY A 124 -18.12 -2.25 -22.42
C GLY A 124 -17.02 -1.19 -22.54
N CYS A 125 -15.77 -1.57 -22.30
CA CYS A 125 -14.62 -0.70 -22.49
C CYS A 125 -14.50 -0.24 -23.94
N THR A 126 -14.20 1.05 -24.13
CA THR A 126 -14.25 1.68 -25.46
C THR A 126 -13.08 1.29 -26.38
N PHE A 127 -11.93 0.91 -25.80
CA PHE A 127 -10.69 0.71 -26.56
C PHE A 127 -9.90 -0.56 -26.17
N GLN A 128 -10.47 -1.42 -25.33
CA GLN A 128 -9.84 -2.65 -24.86
C GLN A 128 -10.93 -3.65 -24.45
N GLU A 129 -11.05 -4.78 -25.13
CA GLU A 129 -12.11 -5.77 -24.88
C GLU A 129 -11.95 -6.49 -23.53
N GLU A 130 -10.71 -6.76 -23.14
CA GLU A 130 -10.36 -7.40 -21.87
C GLU A 130 -9.58 -6.43 -20.98
N ALA A 131 -10.30 -5.82 -20.05
CA ALA A 131 -9.76 -4.90 -19.06
C ALA A 131 -10.20 -5.35 -17.66
N PHE A 132 -9.28 -5.36 -16.71
CA PHE A 132 -9.57 -5.71 -15.32
C PHE A 132 -9.39 -4.47 -14.43
N ALA A 133 -10.37 -4.20 -13.58
CA ALA A 133 -10.26 -3.19 -12.52
C ALA A 133 -9.50 -3.79 -11.34
N ASP A 134 -8.94 -2.97 -10.45
CA ASP A 134 -8.33 -3.50 -9.23
C ASP A 134 -9.42 -4.07 -8.30
N PHE A 135 -10.48 -3.29 -8.07
CA PHE A 135 -11.63 -3.74 -7.27
C PHE A 135 -12.98 -3.29 -7.83
N LYS A 136 -14.03 -4.02 -7.43
CA LYS A 136 -15.42 -3.58 -7.58
C LYS A 136 -16.21 -3.95 -6.34
N VAL A 137 -16.92 -2.97 -5.77
CA VAL A 137 -17.93 -3.22 -4.75
C VAL A 137 -19.31 -3.28 -5.40
N SER A 138 -20.20 -4.14 -4.91
CA SER A 138 -21.56 -4.28 -5.46
C SER A 138 -22.59 -4.62 -4.40
N SER A 139 -23.78 -4.02 -4.48
CA SER A 139 -24.91 -4.46 -3.67
C SER A 139 -25.38 -5.84 -4.13
N ILE A 140 -25.54 -6.75 -3.16
CA ILE A 140 -26.11 -8.07 -3.40
C ILE A 140 -27.60 -7.97 -3.76
N GLN A 141 -28.28 -6.90 -3.35
CA GLN A 141 -29.73 -6.71 -3.52
C GLN A 141 -30.09 -6.01 -4.84
N SER A 142 -29.58 -4.78 -5.06
CA SER A 142 -29.90 -3.99 -6.27
C SER A 142 -28.97 -4.24 -7.46
N GLY A 143 -27.83 -4.91 -7.27
CA GLY A 143 -26.82 -5.07 -8.31
C GLY A 143 -26.08 -3.79 -8.70
N LYS A 144 -26.31 -2.66 -8.00
CA LYS A 144 -25.50 -1.44 -8.15
C LYS A 144 -24.03 -1.75 -7.85
N SER A 145 -23.13 -1.19 -8.65
CA SER A 145 -21.70 -1.43 -8.51
C SER A 145 -20.86 -0.16 -8.64
N CYS A 146 -19.73 -0.13 -7.96
CA CYS A 146 -18.73 0.93 -8.07
C CYS A 146 -17.34 0.28 -8.23
N PHE A 147 -16.58 0.73 -9.22
CA PHE A 147 -15.20 0.31 -9.43
C PHE A 147 -14.24 1.17 -8.62
N ILE A 148 -13.10 0.60 -8.24
CA ILE A 148 -12.01 1.29 -7.55
C ILE A 148 -10.72 0.96 -8.31
N GLU A 149 -9.90 1.99 -8.58
CA GLU A 149 -8.58 1.86 -9.18
C GLU A 149 -7.52 2.47 -8.25
N VAL A 150 -6.45 1.73 -8.01
CA VAL A 150 -5.31 2.08 -7.20
C VAL A 150 -4.19 2.60 -8.10
N VAL A 151 -3.94 3.90 -8.02
CA VAL A 151 -2.92 4.56 -8.85
C VAL A 151 -1.60 4.60 -8.08
N GLY A 152 -0.84 3.50 -8.13
CA GLY A 152 0.42 3.36 -7.38
C GLY A 152 1.61 4.18 -7.89
N LEU A 153 1.54 4.69 -9.13
CA LEU A 153 2.66 5.41 -9.77
C LEU A 153 2.60 6.93 -9.59
N PHE A 154 1.40 7.48 -9.35
CA PHE A 154 1.15 8.91 -9.26
C PHE A 154 0.47 9.24 -7.94
N ASP A 155 0.79 10.42 -7.41
CA ASP A 155 -0.05 11.05 -6.41
C ASP A 155 -1.22 11.79 -7.07
N ARG A 156 -2.11 12.36 -6.27
CA ARG A 156 -3.26 13.16 -6.74
C ARG A 156 -2.90 14.36 -7.62
N THR A 157 -1.67 14.88 -7.59
CA THR A 157 -1.26 15.96 -8.49
C THR A 157 -1.04 15.47 -9.92
N PHE A 158 -0.89 14.16 -10.09
CA PHE A 158 -0.62 13.49 -11.36
C PHE A 158 0.60 14.05 -12.12
N THR A 159 1.54 14.63 -11.37
CA THR A 159 2.77 15.19 -11.89
C THR A 159 3.83 14.10 -12.03
N ALA A 160 4.55 14.11 -13.15
CA ALA A 160 5.57 13.12 -13.46
C ALA A 160 6.96 13.67 -13.11
N TYR A 161 7.52 13.22 -12.00
CA TYR A 161 8.83 13.66 -11.50
C TYR A 161 9.99 12.78 -11.97
N SER A 162 9.73 11.50 -12.26
CA SER A 162 10.71 10.53 -12.75
C SER A 162 10.55 10.22 -14.24
N SER A 163 11.59 9.70 -14.88
CA SER A 163 11.54 9.19 -16.27
C SER A 163 10.49 8.09 -16.42
N THR A 164 10.39 7.17 -15.46
CA THR A 164 9.38 6.12 -15.42
C THR A 164 7.97 6.68 -15.38
N GLN A 165 7.70 7.67 -14.52
CA GLN A 165 6.40 8.33 -14.48
C GLN A 165 6.08 9.01 -15.81
N LYS A 166 7.04 9.69 -16.43
CA LYS A 166 6.84 10.35 -17.73
C LYS A 166 6.47 9.32 -18.80
N ALA A 167 7.19 8.20 -18.87
CA ALA A 167 6.94 7.15 -19.86
C ALA A 167 5.57 6.45 -19.68
N ARG A 168 5.09 6.30 -18.43
CA ARG A 168 3.86 5.56 -18.11
C ARG A 168 2.62 6.44 -17.92
N LYS A 169 2.74 7.77 -18.04
CA LYS A 169 1.63 8.69 -17.83
C LYS A 169 0.49 8.46 -18.82
N ASP A 170 0.81 8.37 -20.11
CA ASP A 170 -0.20 8.17 -21.16
C ASP A 170 -0.83 6.78 -21.10
N GLU A 171 -0.06 5.76 -20.71
CA GLU A 171 -0.57 4.41 -20.43
C GLU A 171 -1.59 4.44 -19.28
N THR A 172 -1.24 5.12 -18.18
CA THR A 172 -2.11 5.26 -17.01
C THR A 172 -3.40 6.00 -17.38
N LEU A 173 -3.31 7.10 -18.14
CA LEU A 173 -4.50 7.81 -18.63
C LEU A 173 -5.36 6.93 -19.52
N ARG A 174 -4.77 6.19 -20.46
CA ARG A 174 -5.51 5.24 -21.31
C ARG A 174 -6.24 4.20 -20.48
N ARG A 175 -5.60 3.65 -19.43
CA ARG A 175 -6.24 2.73 -18.48
C ARG A 175 -7.42 3.38 -17.77
N LEU A 176 -7.32 4.62 -17.30
CA LEU A 176 -8.42 5.30 -16.61
C LEU A 176 -9.56 5.70 -17.56
N HIS A 177 -9.24 6.03 -18.82
CA HIS A 177 -10.22 6.39 -19.84
C HIS A 177 -10.93 5.20 -20.50
N ARG A 178 -10.53 3.94 -20.18
CA ARG A 178 -11.20 2.74 -20.71
C ARG A 178 -12.60 2.53 -20.13
N TYR A 179 -12.89 3.11 -18.98
CA TYR A 179 -14.15 2.94 -18.28
C TYR A 179 -15.30 3.67 -19.00
N PRO A 180 -16.46 3.00 -19.17
CA PRO A 180 -17.68 3.68 -19.61
C PRO A 180 -18.02 4.90 -18.74
N PRO A 181 -18.63 5.97 -19.30
CA PRO A 181 -18.94 7.19 -18.53
C PRO A 181 -19.76 6.95 -17.25
N ASN A 182 -20.66 5.95 -17.26
CA ASN A 182 -21.50 5.57 -16.12
C ASN A 182 -20.85 4.55 -15.16
N GLN A 183 -19.58 4.19 -15.40
CA GLN A 183 -18.82 3.21 -14.60
C GLN A 183 -17.44 3.74 -14.20
N ARG A 184 -17.25 5.07 -14.20
CA ARG A 184 -15.96 5.66 -13.82
C ARG A 184 -15.58 5.25 -12.40
N PRO A 185 -14.34 4.80 -12.18
CA PRO A 185 -13.90 4.28 -10.89
C PRO A 185 -13.63 5.42 -9.89
N ILE A 186 -13.70 5.10 -8.61
CA ILE A 186 -13.07 5.91 -7.56
C ILE A 186 -11.57 5.64 -7.61
N LEU A 187 -10.78 6.71 -7.66
CA LEU A 187 -9.32 6.62 -7.72
C LEU A 187 -8.73 6.74 -6.32
N ILE A 188 -7.83 5.82 -5.99
CA ILE A 188 -7.02 5.87 -4.77
C ILE A 188 -5.57 6.01 -5.19
N PHE A 189 -5.02 7.21 -5.08
CA PHE A 189 -3.64 7.49 -5.45
C PHE A 189 -2.67 7.03 -4.36
N LYS A 190 -1.39 6.85 -4.71
CA LYS A 190 -0.36 6.36 -3.78
C LYS A 190 -0.24 7.20 -2.50
N ASP A 191 -0.43 8.52 -2.59
CA ASP A 191 -0.40 9.42 -1.42
C ASP A 191 -1.63 9.23 -0.52
N MET A 192 -2.79 8.86 -1.11
CA MET A 192 -4.00 8.55 -0.35
C MET A 192 -3.87 7.23 0.39
N VAL A 193 -3.23 6.20 -0.20
CA VAL A 193 -2.99 4.92 0.51
C VAL A 193 -2.12 5.13 1.76
N CYS A 194 -1.22 6.12 1.71
CA CYS A 194 -0.37 6.52 2.82
C CYS A 194 -1.03 7.49 3.82
N ASP A 195 -2.31 7.83 3.63
CA ASP A 195 -3.10 8.69 4.51
C ASP A 195 -4.40 7.95 4.91
N PRO A 196 -4.48 7.39 6.13
CA PRO A 196 -5.64 6.62 6.60
C PRO A 196 -6.97 7.35 6.43
N HIS A 197 -6.99 8.68 6.59
CA HIS A 197 -8.22 9.45 6.46
C HIS A 197 -8.67 9.51 5.00
N GLN A 198 -7.74 9.68 4.06
CA GLN A 198 -8.05 9.76 2.63
C GLN A 198 -8.45 8.40 2.06
N VAL A 199 -7.72 7.33 2.36
CA VAL A 199 -8.10 5.98 1.90
C VAL A 199 -9.45 5.57 2.50
N THR A 200 -9.68 5.82 3.80
CA THR A 200 -10.98 5.53 4.43
C THR A 200 -12.11 6.31 3.78
N ALA A 201 -11.93 7.60 3.49
CA ALA A 201 -12.94 8.43 2.84
C ALA A 201 -13.29 7.92 1.44
N ALA A 202 -12.28 7.59 0.62
CA ALA A 202 -12.48 7.06 -0.72
C ALA A 202 -13.21 5.70 -0.70
N LEU A 203 -12.83 4.81 0.23
CA LEU A 203 -13.47 3.51 0.40
C LEU A 203 -14.92 3.64 0.88
N ARG A 204 -15.20 4.54 1.83
CA ARG A 204 -16.58 4.83 2.25
C ARG A 204 -17.43 5.34 1.09
N GLN A 205 -16.89 6.26 0.29
CA GLN A 205 -17.60 6.76 -0.89
C GLN A 205 -17.95 5.62 -1.86
N ALA A 206 -17.06 4.65 -2.07
CA ALA A 206 -17.32 3.49 -2.93
C ALA A 206 -18.45 2.61 -2.39
N ILE A 207 -18.41 2.33 -1.08
CA ILE A 207 -19.43 1.51 -0.40
C ILE A 207 -20.79 2.22 -0.39
N GLU A 208 -20.82 3.52 -0.08
CA GLU A 208 -22.03 4.34 -0.05
C GLU A 208 -22.68 4.48 -1.43
N ALA A 209 -21.88 4.51 -2.50
CA ALA A 209 -22.40 4.57 -3.87
C ALA A 209 -23.23 3.33 -4.26
N VAL A 210 -23.00 2.20 -3.59
CA VAL A 210 -23.72 0.94 -3.85
C VAL A 210 -24.68 0.55 -2.73
N ALA A 211 -24.53 1.11 -1.53
CA ALA A 211 -25.39 0.83 -0.39
C ALA A 211 -26.84 1.29 -0.62
N GLU A 212 -27.79 0.54 -0.07
CA GLU A 212 -29.22 0.83 -0.16
C GLU A 212 -29.71 1.47 1.13
N GLY A 213 -30.34 2.64 1.00
CA GLY A 213 -30.78 3.46 2.13
C GLY A 213 -29.61 4.21 2.75
N GLY A 214 -29.60 5.53 2.58
CA GLY A 214 -28.53 6.39 3.08
C GLY A 214 -28.18 6.04 4.52
N LEU A 215 -26.90 5.80 4.77
CA LEU A 215 -26.32 5.87 6.11
C LEU A 215 -26.64 7.29 6.62
N ARG A 216 -27.80 7.45 7.27
CA ARG A 216 -28.03 8.51 8.23
C ARG A 216 -27.05 8.21 9.35
N THR A 217 -25.84 8.73 9.20
CA THR A 217 -24.89 8.86 10.30
C THR A 217 -25.64 9.59 11.41
N ALA A 218 -25.92 8.87 12.51
CA ALA A 218 -26.36 9.49 13.74
C ALA A 218 -25.29 10.53 14.13
N ALA A 219 -25.75 11.76 14.36
CA ALA A 219 -24.97 12.90 14.82
C ALA A 219 -24.35 12.64 16.19
#